data_AF-A0AAU4X1E8-F1
#
_entry.id   AF-A0AAU4X1E8-F1
#
_cell.length_a   1.000
_cell.length_b   1.000
_cell.length_c   1.000
_cell.angle_alpha   90.00
_cell.angle_beta   90.00
_cell.angle_gamma   90.00
#
_symmetry.space_group_name_H-M   'P 1'
#
loop_
_entity.id
_entity.type
_entity.pdbx_description
1 polymer ?
#
loop_
_entity_poly.entity_id
_entity_poly.type
_entity_poly.pdbx_seq_one_letter_code
_entity_poly.pdbx_strand_id
1 'polypeptide(L)'
;MNSFTSTVVEDFIMSMEERSVGLAAQQNAFDTLKKILLDARRRGGLTDDPFDGVIPPEYIPRKITIPTLDEIHHLKEVSSDELRVIIDLMSGCGHRHGEAYAATWNAWSQMTCIA
;
A
#
# COMPACT_ATOMS: atom_id res chain seq x y z
N MET A 1 -23.08 -26.57 -4.14
CA MET A 1 -21.66 -26.41 -4.53
C MET A 1 -21.48 -25.08 -5.27
N ASN A 2 -21.76 -23.94 -4.62
CA ASN A 2 -21.64 -22.56 -5.13
C ASN A 2 -21.87 -21.54 -3.98
N SER A 3 -21.28 -21.76 -2.81
CA SER A 3 -21.45 -20.83 -1.67
C SER A 3 -20.09 -20.48 -1.10
N PHE A 4 -19.88 -19.20 -0.79
CA PHE A 4 -18.73 -18.76 -0.02
C PHE A 4 -18.98 -19.15 1.45
N THR A 5 -18.25 -20.14 1.94
CA THR A 5 -18.25 -20.56 3.35
C THR A 5 -16.98 -20.05 4.03
N SER A 6 -16.92 -20.16 5.37
CA SER A 6 -15.70 -19.87 6.14
C SER A 6 -14.48 -20.64 5.60
N THR A 7 -14.64 -21.92 5.27
CA THR A 7 -13.57 -22.75 4.67
C THR A 7 -13.01 -22.15 3.38
N VAL A 8 -13.85 -21.59 2.51
CA VAL A 8 -13.38 -20.95 1.26
C VAL A 8 -12.54 -19.71 1.56
N VAL A 9 -12.88 -18.97 2.61
CA VAL A 9 -12.12 -17.79 3.03
C VAL A 9 -10.81 -18.20 3.72
N GLU A 10 -10.83 -19.25 4.53
CA GLU A 10 -9.63 -19.83 5.15
C GLU A 10 -8.66 -20.35 4.09
N ASP A 11 -9.14 -21.12 3.11
CA ASP A 11 -8.33 -21.61 1.98
C ASP A 11 -7.74 -20.44 1.17
N PHE A 12 -8.49 -19.36 1.01
CA PHE A 12 -7.98 -18.15 0.36
C PHE A 12 -6.81 -17.53 1.13
N ILE A 13 -6.90 -17.43 2.47
CA ILE A 13 -5.82 -16.94 3.33
C ILE A 13 -4.61 -17.88 3.24
N MET A 14 -4.81 -19.18 3.46
CA MET A 14 -3.78 -20.21 3.41
C MET A 14 -3.03 -20.20 2.07
N SER A 15 -3.75 -20.04 0.95
CA SER A 15 -3.12 -19.95 -0.37
C SER A 15 -2.16 -18.77 -0.51
N MET A 16 -2.41 -17.64 0.18
CA MET A 16 -1.54 -16.48 0.14
C MET A 16 -0.29 -16.71 1.00
N GLU A 17 -0.46 -17.38 2.14
CA GLU A 17 0.63 -17.78 3.05
C GLU A 17 1.58 -18.77 2.36
N GLU A 18 1.05 -19.81 1.71
CA GLU A 18 1.82 -20.80 0.95
C GLU A 18 2.64 -20.16 -0.17
N ARG A 19 2.09 -19.12 -0.81
CA ARG A 19 2.77 -18.34 -1.85
C ARG A 19 3.71 -17.26 -1.30
N SER A 20 3.89 -17.19 0.02
CA SER A 20 4.72 -16.19 0.69
C SER A 20 4.35 -14.74 0.31
N VAL A 21 3.06 -14.48 0.09
CA VAL A 21 2.56 -13.12 -0.14
C VAL A 21 2.84 -12.26 1.10
N GLY A 22 3.34 -11.04 0.95
CA GLY A 22 3.63 -10.16 2.09
C GLY A 22 2.37 -9.82 2.89
N LEU A 23 2.48 -9.78 4.23
CA LEU A 23 1.34 -9.57 5.15
C LEU A 23 0.47 -8.35 4.81
N ALA A 24 1.07 -7.25 4.38
CA ALA A 24 0.33 -6.06 3.94
C ALA A 24 -0.58 -6.37 2.74
N ALA A 25 -0.08 -7.13 1.76
CA ALA A 25 -0.84 -7.54 0.60
C ALA A 25 -1.92 -8.56 0.97
N GLN A 26 -1.63 -9.50 1.89
CA GLN A 26 -2.62 -10.44 2.41
C GLN A 26 -3.79 -9.72 3.09
N GLN A 27 -3.50 -8.78 3.99
CA GLN A 27 -4.52 -8.00 4.68
C GLN A 27 -5.36 -7.17 3.70
N ASN A 28 -4.72 -6.48 2.74
CA ASN A 28 -5.42 -5.72 1.70
C ASN A 28 -6.34 -6.61 0.84
N ALA A 29 -5.89 -7.80 0.47
CA ALA A 29 -6.67 -8.74 -0.32
C ALA A 29 -7.85 -9.30 0.48
N PHE A 30 -7.63 -9.67 1.75
CA PHE A 30 -8.67 -10.09 2.68
C PHE A 30 -9.72 -9.01 2.89
N ASP A 31 -9.31 -7.77 3.19
CA ASP A 31 -10.23 -6.64 3.39
C ASP A 31 -11.07 -6.33 2.15
N THR A 32 -10.47 -6.51 0.96
CA THR A 32 -11.17 -6.35 -0.31
C THR A 32 -12.22 -7.45 -0.50
N LEU A 33 -11.85 -8.71 -0.30
CA LEU A 33 -12.78 -9.84 -0.36
C LEU A 33 -13.92 -9.66 0.65
N LYS A 34 -13.60 -9.23 1.88
CA LYS A 34 -14.57 -8.94 2.93
C LYS A 34 -15.61 -7.91 2.52
N LYS A 35 -15.18 -6.80 1.92
CA LYS A 35 -16.11 -5.79 1.40
C LYS A 35 -17.05 -6.37 0.34
N ILE A 36 -16.51 -7.16 -0.59
CA ILE A 36 -17.30 -7.75 -1.69
C ILE A 36 -18.34 -8.74 -1.15
N LEU A 37 -17.93 -9.68 -0.29
CA LEU A 37 -18.82 -10.71 0.22
C LEU A 37 -19.88 -10.15 1.19
N LEU A 38 -19.53 -9.13 1.99
CA LEU A 38 -20.52 -8.43 2.83
C LEU A 38 -21.53 -7.65 2.00
N ASP A 39 -21.13 -7.05 0.88
CA ASP A 39 -22.06 -6.40 -0.05
C ASP A 39 -22.99 -7.43 -0.73
N ALA A 40 -22.44 -8.57 -1.17
CA ALA A 40 -23.22 -9.67 -1.74
C ALA A 40 -24.26 -10.22 -0.74
N ARG A 41 -23.86 -10.43 0.53
CA ARG A 41 -24.77 -10.84 1.61
C ARG A 41 -25.87 -9.82 1.86
N ARG A 42 -25.53 -8.52 1.90
CA ARG A 42 -26.50 -7.43 2.07
C ARG A 42 -27.58 -7.44 0.97
N ARG A 43 -27.21 -7.85 -0.24
CA ARG A 43 -28.12 -7.97 -1.39
C ARG A 43 -28.86 -9.30 -1.47
N GLY A 44 -28.69 -10.19 -0.47
CA GLY A 44 -29.31 -11.52 -0.45
C GLY A 44 -28.62 -12.56 -1.33
N GLY A 45 -27.42 -12.28 -1.82
CA GLY A 45 -26.61 -13.23 -2.61
C GLY A 45 -25.92 -14.30 -1.75
N LEU A 46 -25.87 -14.12 -0.44
CA LEU A 46 -25.36 -15.07 0.54
C LEU A 46 -26.32 -15.10 1.75
N THR A 47 -26.60 -16.30 2.26
CA THR A 47 -27.45 -16.50 3.44
C THR A 47 -26.63 -16.38 4.73
N ASP A 48 -25.49 -17.06 4.77
CA ASP A 48 -24.64 -17.18 5.95
C ASP A 48 -23.52 -16.14 5.94
N ASP A 49 -22.87 -15.96 7.09
CA ASP A 49 -21.66 -15.13 7.18
C ASP A 49 -20.43 -15.95 6.75
N PRO A 50 -19.78 -15.63 5.61
CA PRO A 50 -18.57 -16.34 5.20
C PRO A 50 -17.36 -16.04 6.09
N PHE A 51 -17.46 -15.09 7.03
CA PHE A 51 -16.36 -14.73 7.94
C PHE A 51 -16.55 -15.24 9.37
N ASP A 52 -17.61 -16.01 9.64
CA ASP A 52 -17.81 -16.58 10.97
C ASP A 52 -16.66 -17.54 11.31
N GLY A 53 -16.00 -17.30 12.45
CA GLY A 53 -14.83 -18.06 12.91
C GLY A 53 -13.51 -17.80 12.16
N VAL A 54 -13.49 -17.01 11.09
CA VAL A 54 -12.28 -16.77 10.27
C VAL A 54 -11.33 -15.80 10.98
N ILE A 55 -10.06 -16.20 11.10
CA ILE A 55 -8.98 -15.35 11.64
C ILE A 55 -8.37 -14.53 10.49
N PRO A 56 -8.43 -13.19 10.54
CA PRO A 56 -7.88 -12.35 9.47
C PRO A 56 -6.34 -12.28 9.53
N PRO A 57 -5.67 -12.05 8.38
CA PRO A 57 -4.25 -11.69 8.37
C PRO A 57 -4.00 -10.38 9.13
N GLU A 58 -2.97 -10.36 9.98
CA GLU A 58 -2.56 -9.17 10.72
C GLU A 58 -1.24 -8.63 10.17
N TYR A 59 -1.30 -7.44 9.58
CA TYR A 59 -0.11 -6.68 9.22
C TYR A 59 0.17 -5.61 10.27
N ILE A 60 1.31 -5.73 10.95
CA ILE A 60 1.86 -4.69 11.81
C ILE A 60 2.95 -3.96 11.01
N PRO A 61 2.72 -2.68 10.62
CA PRO A 61 3.71 -1.93 9.88
C PRO A 61 5.02 -1.82 10.66
N ARG A 62 6.13 -2.09 9.98
CA ARG A 62 7.45 -1.81 10.56
C ARG A 62 7.62 -0.31 10.74
N LYS A 63 8.23 0.10 11.85
CA LYS A 63 8.60 1.49 12.05
C LYS A 63 9.57 1.91 10.94
N ILE A 64 9.19 2.92 10.19
CA ILE A 64 10.02 3.50 9.13
C ILE A 64 10.95 4.52 9.77
N THR A 65 12.24 4.47 9.44
CA THR A 65 13.21 5.50 9.81
C THR A 65 13.12 6.63 8.78
N ILE A 66 12.88 7.85 9.25
CA ILE A 66 12.88 9.04 8.40
C ILE A 66 14.33 9.54 8.30
N PRO A 67 14.89 9.73 7.10
CA PRO A 67 16.22 10.29 6.93
C PRO A 67 16.34 11.67 7.58
N THR A 68 17.48 11.92 8.21
CA THR A 68 17.88 13.24 8.69
C THR A 68 18.27 14.16 7.53
N LEU A 69 18.33 15.47 7.79
CA LEU A 69 18.75 16.44 6.77
C LEU A 69 20.18 16.18 6.27
N ASP A 70 21.09 15.81 7.17
CA ASP A 70 22.48 15.49 6.82
C ASP A 70 22.58 14.25 5.93
N GLU A 71 21.77 13.22 6.22
CA GLU A 71 21.69 12.03 5.35
C GLU A 71 21.13 12.37 3.97
N ILE A 72 20.14 13.27 3.89
CA ILE A 72 19.60 13.75 2.61
C ILE A 72 20.67 14.53 1.82
N HIS A 73 21.43 15.41 2.48
CA HIS A 73 22.54 16.12 1.85
C HIS A 73 23.61 15.15 1.32
N HIS A 74 24.00 14.16 2.12
CA HIS A 74 24.96 13.16 1.71
C HIS A 74 24.46 12.34 0.51
N LEU A 75 23.18 11.94 0.51
CA LEU A 75 22.56 11.25 -0.63
C LEU A 75 22.61 12.11 -1.90
N LYS A 76 22.39 13.42 -1.80
CA LYS A 76 22.48 14.35 -2.94
C LYS A 76 23.90 14.44 -3.50
N GLU A 77 24.92 14.44 -2.64
CA GLU A 77 26.33 14.54 -3.05
C GLU A 77 26.80 13.34 -3.88
N VAL A 78 26.30 12.14 -3.57
CA VAL A 78 26.70 10.90 -4.25
C VAL A 78 25.73 10.48 -5.38
N SER A 79 24.66 11.24 -5.58
CA SER A 79 23.62 10.96 -6.58
C SER A 79 23.95 11.53 -7.97
N SER A 80 23.30 10.99 -9.01
CA SER A 80 23.30 11.62 -10.33
C SER A 80 22.48 12.91 -10.33
N ASP A 81 22.66 13.74 -11.35
CA ASP A 81 21.94 15.00 -11.50
C ASP A 81 20.42 14.79 -11.53
N GLU A 82 19.96 13.74 -12.22
CA GLU A 82 18.54 13.39 -12.31
C GLU A 82 17.98 12.94 -10.96
N LEU A 83 18.70 12.08 -10.23
CA LEU A 83 18.26 11.60 -8.93
C LEU A 83 18.24 12.72 -7.89
N ARG A 84 19.21 13.64 -7.95
CA ARG A 84 19.26 14.82 -7.08
C ARG A 84 18.01 15.69 -7.20
N VAL A 85 17.53 15.94 -8.42
CA VAL A 85 16.27 16.68 -8.65
C VAL A 85 15.08 15.95 -8.00
N ILE A 86 15.01 14.63 -8.14
CA ILE A 86 13.94 13.84 -7.51
C ILE A 86 14.02 13.93 -5.98
N ILE A 87 15.21 13.85 -5.39
CA ILE A 87 15.43 14.00 -3.94
C ILE A 87 14.97 15.39 -3.48
N ASP A 88 15.27 16.45 -4.23
CA ASP A 88 14.84 17.81 -3.89
C ASP A 88 13.33 17.98 -3.95
N LEU A 89 12.66 17.41 -4.96
CA LEU A 89 11.20 17.43 -5.05
C LEU A 89 10.54 16.67 -3.88
N MET A 90 11.11 15.53 -3.50
CA MET A 90 10.57 14.71 -2.41
C MET A 90 10.82 15.34 -1.03
N SER A 91 12.03 15.83 -0.77
CA SER A 91 12.43 16.35 0.56
C SER A 91 12.07 17.82 0.78
N GLY A 92 12.18 18.67 -0.24
CA GLY A 92 11.91 20.11 -0.16
C GLY A 92 10.46 20.50 -0.44
N CYS A 93 9.72 19.69 -1.21
CA CYS A 93 8.32 19.97 -1.56
C CYS A 93 7.34 18.91 -1.04
N GLY A 94 7.84 17.80 -0.47
CA GLY A 94 7.00 16.72 0.07
C GLY A 94 6.35 15.83 -0.99
N HIS A 95 6.85 15.82 -2.23
CA HIS A 95 6.29 14.96 -3.27
C HIS A 95 6.45 13.48 -2.93
N ARG A 96 5.40 12.70 -3.21
CA ARG A 96 5.56 11.24 -3.28
C ARG A 96 6.43 10.91 -4.49
N HIS A 97 7.17 9.81 -4.42
CA HIS A 97 8.11 9.42 -5.48
C HIS A 97 7.49 9.45 -6.89
N GLY A 98 6.27 8.94 -7.06
CA GLY A 98 5.56 8.99 -8.34
C GLY A 98 5.20 10.40 -8.81
N GLU A 99 4.91 11.33 -7.89
CA GLU A 99 4.64 12.73 -8.21
C GLU A 99 5.92 13.46 -8.61
N ALA A 100 7.02 13.21 -7.89
CA ALA A 100 8.34 13.77 -8.22
C ALA A 100 8.80 13.31 -9.61
N TYR A 101 8.59 12.04 -9.96
CA TYR A 101 8.94 11.50 -11.27
C TYR A 101 8.05 12.02 -12.40
N ALA A 102 6.77 12.30 -12.10
CA ALA A 102 5.82 12.83 -13.07
C ALA A 102 5.90 14.36 -13.23
N ALA A 103 6.76 15.05 -12.47
CA ALA A 103 6.89 16.50 -12.50
C ALA A 103 7.37 16.97 -13.89
N THR A 104 6.60 17.86 -14.50
CA THR A 104 6.95 18.50 -15.78
C THR A 104 7.11 19.99 -15.58
N TRP A 105 7.89 20.65 -16.45
CA TRP A 105 8.20 22.09 -16.36
C TRP A 105 7.00 22.99 -16.03
N ASN A 106 5.82 22.72 -16.59
CA ASN A 106 4.62 23.52 -16.32
C ASN A 106 4.19 23.47 -14.85
N ALA A 107 4.35 22.32 -14.19
CA ALA A 107 4.04 22.14 -12.78
C ALA A 107 5.01 22.91 -11.85
N TRP A 108 6.24 23.17 -12.29
CA TRP A 108 7.27 23.86 -11.49
C TRP A 108 6.90 25.30 -11.18
N SER A 109 6.25 25.99 -12.11
CA SER A 109 5.80 27.38 -11.92
C SER A 109 4.76 27.55 -10.80
N GLN A 110 4.16 26.46 -10.32
CA GLN A 110 3.13 26.46 -9.28
C GLN A 110 3.61 25.78 -7.98
N MET A 111 4.82 25.25 -7.95
CA MET A 111 5.38 24.58 -6.79
C MET A 111 5.90 25.60 -5.77
N THR A 112 5.44 25.46 -4.52
CA THR A 112 5.96 26.18 -3.35
C THR A 112 6.78 25.21 -2.52
N CYS A 113 8.06 25.08 -2.86
CA CYS A 113 9.01 24.26 -2.10
C CYS A 113 9.71 25.09 -1.03
N ILE A 114 10.02 24.46 0.10
CA ILE A 114 10.84 25.07 1.15
C ILE A 114 12.29 24.75 0.78
N ALA A 115 13.01 25.75 0.27
CA ALA A 115 14.44 25.66 -0.02
C ALA A 115 15.25 25.76 1.29
#